data_AF-A0A2S9XIH6-F1
#
_entry.id   AF-A0A2S9XIH6-F1
#
_cell.length_a   1.000
_cell.length_b   1.000
_cell.length_c   1.000
_cell.angle_alpha   90.00
_cell.angle_beta   90.00
_cell.angle_gamma   90.00
#
_symmetry.space_group_name_H-M   'P 1'
#
loop_
_entity.id
_entity.type
_entity.pdbx_description
1 polymer ?
#
loop_
_entity_poly.entity_id
_entity_poly.type
_entity_poly.pdbx_seq_one_letter_code
_entity_poly.pdbx_strand_id
1 'polypeptide(L)'
;MASSPLRKIHFAALSLASVLGFGLGACVQDPGTGTCAPGTLNCECNVGQCYPGLQCVANFCIGIPGGDGDGDGETGDGTDDPECPTGELSCDGACIDPDVDPDNCGECGNACEGVCNGGVCEIVDCTVEACPDGSYCDLGTNECMPGCGSDADCPDGSCDLGSHTCGLGAGDACDVYTQDCIDGFKCNASYDPPICTQLPPAPKQVGQPCELAEDDCVGGAYCMYSGDPNVGTCNPVCGGSEANPTCDLGEFCAMTAPPLCFAQCDPLADDCAFSEGCYGLTANMEFGCIPTSVNLGLGESCAYLNDCESGLGCNTNGVCAEFCAVDNPPVDCTCVELFNGIGLCT
;
A
#
# COMPACT_ATOMS: atom_id res chain seq x y z
N MET A 1 -4.47 -1.34 72.95
CA MET A 1 -5.55 -2.35 73.03
C MET A 1 -6.88 -1.64 72.91
N ALA A 2 -7.66 -2.06 71.91
CA ALA A 2 -9.11 -1.98 71.72
C ALA A 2 -9.97 -1.01 72.55
N SER A 3 -10.80 -0.23 71.84
CA SER A 3 -12.25 -0.43 71.70
C SER A 3 -13.06 0.88 71.71
N SER A 4 -13.92 1.00 70.68
CA SER A 4 -15.13 1.83 70.57
C SER A 4 -16.16 1.47 71.70
N PRO A 5 -17.41 2.01 71.78
CA PRO A 5 -18.16 2.90 70.85
C PRO A 5 -19.11 3.97 71.49
N LEU A 6 -19.67 4.82 70.61
CA LEU A 6 -21.02 5.44 70.53
C LEU A 6 -21.88 5.69 71.80
N ARG A 7 -22.39 6.94 71.93
CA ARG A 7 -23.85 7.30 72.00
C ARG A 7 -24.06 8.79 72.34
N LYS A 8 -24.93 9.50 71.60
CA LYS A 8 -26.15 10.18 72.12
C LYS A 8 -26.92 10.90 71.00
N ILE A 9 -28.23 10.85 71.14
CA ILE A 9 -29.32 11.27 70.24
C ILE A 9 -29.89 12.62 70.75
N HIS A 10 -30.43 13.51 69.89
CA HIS A 10 -31.73 14.22 70.08
C HIS A 10 -32.14 15.17 68.92
N PHE A 11 -33.30 14.85 68.32
CA PHE A 11 -34.48 15.63 67.86
C PHE A 11 -34.48 17.10 67.35
N ALA A 12 -35.23 17.26 66.24
CA ALA A 12 -36.31 18.23 65.93
C ALA A 12 -36.03 19.63 65.32
N ALA A 13 -36.32 19.69 64.00
CA ALA A 13 -37.28 20.55 63.28
C ALA A 13 -37.45 22.08 63.52
N LEU A 14 -37.53 22.76 62.36
CA LEU A 14 -38.38 23.91 61.95
C LEU A 14 -37.84 25.36 62.03
N SER A 15 -37.66 25.92 60.82
CA SER A 15 -38.08 27.24 60.30
C SER A 15 -37.63 28.53 60.99
N LEU A 16 -36.90 29.37 60.23
CA LEU A 16 -37.07 30.83 60.26
C LEU A 16 -36.86 31.42 58.87
N ALA A 17 -37.81 32.26 58.46
CA ALA A 17 -37.73 33.12 57.28
C ALA A 17 -37.26 34.53 57.66
N SER A 18 -36.69 35.21 56.66
CA SER A 18 -36.47 36.66 56.52
C SER A 18 -35.15 37.23 57.06
N VAL A 19 -34.33 37.83 56.19
CA VAL A 19 -34.00 39.28 56.17
C VAL A 19 -33.50 39.66 54.76
N LEU A 20 -33.96 40.82 54.30
CA LEU A 20 -33.65 41.51 53.04
C LEU A 20 -32.17 41.92 52.89
N GLY A 21 -31.71 41.98 51.63
CA GLY A 21 -31.20 43.25 51.09
C GLY A 21 -29.69 43.44 50.92
N PHE A 22 -29.31 43.51 49.62
CA PHE A 22 -28.16 44.19 49.00
C PHE A 22 -26.77 43.54 49.00
N GLY A 23 -26.41 43.10 47.79
CA GLY A 23 -25.04 42.90 47.33
C GLY A 23 -25.07 42.76 45.80
N LEU A 24 -25.05 43.90 45.11
CA LEU A 24 -24.86 44.00 43.66
C LEU A 24 -23.56 43.28 43.28
N GLY A 25 -23.66 42.14 42.59
CA GLY A 25 -22.58 41.51 41.84
C GLY A 25 -22.80 41.79 40.37
N ALA A 26 -22.25 42.91 39.91
CA ALA A 26 -22.32 43.38 38.54
C ALA A 26 -21.73 42.36 37.56
N CYS A 27 -22.43 42.19 36.43
CA CYS A 27 -21.99 41.48 35.25
C CYS A 27 -20.74 42.18 34.68
N VAL A 28 -19.71 41.42 34.33
CA VAL A 28 -18.57 41.94 33.56
C VAL A 28 -19.07 42.34 32.16
N GLN A 29 -18.71 43.55 31.75
CA GLN A 29 -19.28 44.33 30.65
C GLN A 29 -18.50 44.17 29.34
N ASP A 30 -19.20 44.25 28.20
CA ASP A 30 -18.73 44.93 26.98
C ASP A 30 -19.81 45.98 26.57
N PRO A 31 -19.46 47.13 25.98
CA PRO A 31 -20.20 48.36 26.13
C PRO A 31 -21.21 48.55 25.00
N GLY A 32 -22.50 48.66 25.34
CA GLY A 32 -23.49 49.11 24.37
C GLY A 32 -24.89 49.29 24.92
N THR A 33 -25.50 48.24 25.47
CA THR A 33 -26.96 48.25 25.66
C THR A 33 -27.50 47.46 26.85
N GLY A 34 -26.67 46.79 27.66
CA GLY A 34 -27.06 46.24 28.97
C GLY A 34 -28.22 45.24 28.98
N THR A 35 -28.56 44.67 27.84
CA THR A 35 -29.62 43.66 27.70
C THR A 35 -29.02 42.43 27.06
N CYS A 36 -29.12 41.29 27.74
CA CYS A 36 -28.75 40.02 27.14
C CYS A 36 -30.01 39.31 26.63
N ALA A 37 -29.94 38.77 25.41
CA ALA A 37 -31.01 37.95 24.87
C ALA A 37 -30.94 36.55 25.51
N PRO A 38 -32.04 36.02 26.09
CA PRO A 38 -32.07 34.65 26.57
C PRO A 38 -31.62 33.67 25.47
N GLY A 39 -30.71 32.77 25.80
CA GLY A 39 -30.14 31.79 24.89
C GLY A 39 -28.75 32.10 24.31
N THR A 40 -28.20 33.32 24.47
CA THR A 40 -26.83 33.65 24.03
C THR A 40 -25.75 33.21 25.03
N LEU A 41 -24.50 33.11 24.58
CA LEU A 41 -23.34 32.75 25.42
C LEU A 41 -23.27 33.65 26.66
N ASN A 42 -23.11 33.00 27.82
CA ASN A 42 -23.08 33.60 29.17
C ASN A 42 -24.40 34.23 29.65
N CYS A 43 -25.54 33.90 29.04
CA CYS A 43 -26.85 34.43 29.43
C CYS A 43 -27.85 33.33 29.79
N GLU A 44 -28.97 33.76 30.38
CA GLU A 44 -30.00 32.84 30.87
C GLU A 44 -30.57 31.98 29.75
N CYS A 45 -30.81 30.71 30.04
CA CYS A 45 -31.38 29.80 29.05
C CYS A 45 -32.83 30.18 28.73
N ASN A 46 -33.18 30.21 27.44
CA ASN A 46 -34.55 30.46 27.02
C ASN A 46 -35.39 29.18 27.19
N VAL A 47 -36.02 29.01 28.36
CA VAL A 47 -36.79 27.80 28.71
C VAL A 47 -35.93 26.52 28.59
N GLY A 48 -34.68 26.61 29.03
CA GLY A 48 -33.72 25.49 28.98
C GLY A 48 -33.00 25.30 27.65
N GLN A 49 -33.25 26.16 26.65
CA GLN A 49 -32.58 26.11 25.36
C GLN A 49 -31.62 27.30 25.17
N CYS A 50 -30.52 27.04 24.46
CA CYS A 50 -29.53 28.02 24.04
C CYS A 50 -29.45 28.08 22.52
N TYR A 51 -28.84 29.13 21.97
CA TYR A 51 -28.51 29.19 20.55
C TYR A 51 -27.54 28.06 20.16
N PRO A 52 -27.49 27.68 18.88
CA PRO A 52 -26.62 26.60 18.38
C PRO A 52 -25.16 26.76 18.85
N GLY A 53 -24.51 25.66 19.20
CA GLY A 53 -23.13 25.63 19.74
C GLY A 53 -23.01 25.84 21.26
N LEU A 54 -24.13 26.01 21.98
CA LEU A 54 -24.16 26.26 23.43
C LEU A 54 -25.02 25.23 24.17
N GLN A 55 -24.59 24.85 25.38
CA GLN A 55 -25.36 24.01 26.30
C GLN A 55 -25.85 24.80 27.51
N CYS A 56 -27.09 24.53 27.94
CA CYS A 56 -27.66 25.14 29.14
C CYS A 56 -27.17 24.39 30.38
N VAL A 57 -26.28 25.02 31.17
CA VAL A 57 -25.77 24.47 32.42
C VAL A 57 -26.03 25.46 33.54
N ALA A 58 -26.70 25.01 34.61
CA ALA A 58 -27.03 25.85 35.77
C ALA A 58 -27.77 27.16 35.42
N ASN A 59 -28.68 27.10 34.44
CA ASN A 59 -29.45 28.23 33.90
C ASN A 59 -28.63 29.28 33.14
N PHE A 60 -27.42 28.93 32.70
CA PHE A 60 -26.58 29.75 31.82
C PHE A 60 -26.15 28.97 30.58
N CYS A 61 -26.12 29.64 29.43
CA CYS A 61 -25.60 29.07 28.18
C CYS A 61 -24.08 29.14 28.16
N ILE A 62 -23.41 27.99 28.10
CA ILE A 62 -21.95 27.87 28.01
C ILE A 62 -21.57 27.13 26.72
N GLY A 63 -20.35 27.35 26.23
CA GLY A 63 -19.84 26.60 25.08
C GLY A 63 -19.76 25.10 25.36
N ILE A 64 -20.06 24.28 24.35
CA ILE A 64 -19.84 22.83 24.43
C ILE A 64 -18.33 22.59 24.27
N PRO A 65 -17.64 21.92 25.21
CA PRO A 65 -16.23 21.57 25.02
C PRO A 65 -16.14 20.57 23.85
N GLY A 66 -15.57 21.01 22.72
CA GLY A 66 -15.37 20.16 21.53
C GLY A 66 -16.40 20.31 20.41
N GLY A 67 -17.13 21.42 20.34
CA GLY A 67 -17.85 21.81 19.11
C GLY A 67 -17.22 23.07 18.50
N ASP A 68 -16.95 23.02 17.21
CA ASP A 68 -16.40 24.06 16.33
C ASP A 68 -17.42 25.16 15.94
N GLY A 69 -18.71 24.97 16.24
CA GLY A 69 -19.70 26.06 16.25
C GLY A 69 -20.20 26.51 14.88
N ASP A 70 -20.15 25.63 13.90
CA ASP A 70 -20.69 25.77 12.54
C ASP A 70 -22.21 25.53 12.44
N GLY A 71 -22.80 24.79 13.39
CA GLY A 71 -24.25 24.68 13.54
C GLY A 71 -24.94 23.82 12.48
N ASP A 72 -24.24 22.84 11.90
CA ASP A 72 -24.80 21.89 10.93
C ASP A 72 -25.52 20.69 11.57
N GLY A 73 -25.25 20.39 12.84
CA GLY A 73 -26.09 19.50 13.64
C GLY A 73 -26.02 18.03 13.25
N GLU A 74 -24.85 17.51 12.90
CA GLU A 74 -24.68 16.08 12.71
C GLU A 74 -24.45 15.36 14.05
N THR A 75 -25.51 14.71 14.55
CA THR A 75 -25.39 13.71 15.59
C THR A 75 -25.32 12.33 14.96
N GLY A 76 -24.09 11.80 14.86
CA GLY A 76 -23.85 10.36 14.89
C GLY A 76 -23.79 9.65 13.55
N ASP A 77 -22.59 9.56 13.01
CA ASP A 77 -22.06 8.38 12.35
C ASP A 77 -20.58 8.27 12.77
N GLY A 78 -20.21 7.17 13.41
CA GLY A 78 -18.87 6.91 13.92
C GLY A 78 -17.93 6.44 12.82
N THR A 79 -17.71 7.28 11.80
CA THR A 79 -16.55 7.15 10.92
C THR A 79 -15.51 8.14 11.38
N ASP A 80 -14.32 7.65 11.67
CA ASP A 80 -13.11 8.46 11.77
C ASP A 80 -12.89 9.14 10.42
N ASP A 81 -13.59 10.25 10.15
CA ASP A 81 -13.20 11.16 9.07
C ASP A 81 -11.83 11.70 9.48
N PRO A 82 -10.76 11.46 8.71
CA PRO A 82 -9.50 12.11 8.98
C PRO A 82 -9.77 13.61 8.82
N GLU A 83 -9.80 14.36 9.92
CA GLU A 83 -9.81 15.82 9.86
C GLU A 83 -8.60 16.23 9.00
N CYS A 84 -8.87 16.57 7.76
CA CYS A 84 -7.82 16.97 6.84
C CYS A 84 -7.18 18.27 7.34
N PRO A 85 -5.86 18.44 7.13
CA PRO A 85 -5.19 19.70 7.38
C PRO A 85 -5.99 20.89 6.87
N THR A 86 -5.93 22.01 7.58
CA THR A 86 -6.61 23.24 7.16
C THR A 86 -6.21 23.62 5.73
N GLY A 87 -7.18 23.63 4.81
CA GLY A 87 -6.98 23.91 3.39
C GLY A 87 -7.25 22.71 2.48
N GLU A 88 -7.31 21.49 3.01
CA GLU A 88 -7.58 20.27 2.25
C GLU A 88 -9.02 19.79 2.41
N LEU A 89 -9.53 19.06 1.42
CA LEU A 89 -10.81 18.38 1.42
C LEU A 89 -10.62 16.87 1.66
N SER A 90 -11.52 16.27 2.44
CA SER A 90 -11.62 14.81 2.56
C SER A 90 -12.34 14.28 1.31
N CYS A 91 -11.56 13.80 0.33
CA CYS A 91 -12.06 13.19 -0.90
C CYS A 91 -11.79 11.69 -0.88
N ASP A 92 -12.86 10.87 -0.81
CA ASP A 92 -12.79 9.40 -0.76
C ASP A 92 -11.84 8.83 0.32
N GLY A 93 -11.71 9.54 1.45
CA GLY A 93 -10.87 9.16 2.58
C GLY A 93 -9.39 9.56 2.45
N ALA A 94 -9.03 10.33 1.43
CA ALA A 94 -7.74 11.00 1.30
C ALA A 94 -7.90 12.52 1.47
N CYS A 95 -6.89 13.17 2.03
CA CYS A 95 -6.85 14.62 2.12
C CYS A 95 -6.21 15.19 0.87
N ILE A 96 -6.95 16.03 0.17
CA ILE A 96 -6.61 16.58 -1.13
C ILE A 96 -6.64 18.10 -1.07
N ASP A 97 -5.63 18.76 -1.64
CA ASP A 97 -5.63 20.22 -1.77
C ASP A 97 -6.45 20.62 -3.02
N PRO A 98 -7.69 21.13 -2.86
CA PRO A 98 -8.55 21.47 -3.98
C PRO A 98 -8.08 22.72 -4.73
N ASP A 99 -7.10 23.48 -4.19
CA ASP A 99 -6.62 24.69 -4.84
C ASP A 99 -5.67 24.39 -6.00
N VAL A 100 -5.08 23.19 -6.02
CA VAL A 100 -4.05 22.77 -6.99
C VAL A 100 -4.29 21.40 -7.60
N ASP A 101 -5.15 20.54 -7.02
CA ASP A 101 -5.43 19.22 -7.57
C ASP A 101 -6.35 19.34 -8.81
N PRO A 102 -5.87 18.97 -10.01
CA PRO A 102 -6.66 19.03 -11.23
C PRO A 102 -7.78 17.99 -11.31
N ASP A 103 -7.77 16.93 -10.51
CA ASP A 103 -8.85 15.94 -10.46
C ASP A 103 -9.94 16.31 -9.40
N ASN A 104 -9.63 17.26 -8.51
CA ASN A 104 -10.47 17.65 -7.38
C ASN A 104 -10.55 19.18 -7.21
N CYS A 105 -10.56 19.92 -8.32
CA CYS A 105 -10.35 21.36 -8.31
C CYS A 105 -11.55 22.12 -7.71
N GLY A 106 -11.35 22.77 -6.56
CA GLY A 106 -12.37 23.49 -5.80
C GLY A 106 -13.37 22.60 -5.04
N GLU A 107 -13.64 21.38 -5.54
CA GLU A 107 -14.46 20.36 -4.88
C GLU A 107 -14.05 18.94 -5.33
N CYS A 108 -14.30 17.94 -4.48
CA CYS A 108 -13.95 16.54 -4.78
C CYS A 108 -14.60 16.04 -6.08
N GLY A 109 -13.81 15.42 -6.94
CA GLY A 109 -14.25 14.86 -8.22
C GLY A 109 -14.50 15.87 -9.34
N ASN A 110 -14.18 17.16 -9.14
CA ASN A 110 -14.26 18.17 -10.19
C ASN A 110 -12.95 18.21 -11.01
N ALA A 111 -12.83 17.28 -11.95
CA ALA A 111 -11.67 17.18 -12.82
C ALA A 111 -11.62 18.26 -13.92
N CYS A 112 -10.46 18.88 -14.11
CA CYS A 112 -10.21 19.92 -15.10
C CYS A 112 -9.74 19.36 -16.45
N GLU A 113 -10.20 19.96 -17.55
CA GLU A 113 -9.58 19.79 -18.89
C GLU A 113 -8.28 20.62 -19.03
N GLY A 114 -7.78 21.21 -17.96
CA GLY A 114 -6.63 22.10 -17.90
C GLY A 114 -5.98 22.03 -16.53
N VAL A 115 -5.50 23.16 -16.01
CA VAL A 115 -4.87 23.22 -14.68
C VAL A 115 -5.86 23.70 -13.62
N CYS A 116 -5.65 23.29 -12.37
CA CYS A 116 -6.33 23.89 -11.23
C CYS A 116 -5.51 25.06 -10.70
N ASN A 117 -6.11 26.26 -10.65
CA ASN A 117 -5.46 27.45 -10.11
C ASN A 117 -6.36 28.10 -9.05
N GLY A 118 -6.03 27.90 -7.78
CA GLY A 118 -6.79 28.45 -6.65
C GLY A 118 -8.24 27.96 -6.63
N GLY A 119 -8.44 26.68 -6.95
CA GLY A 119 -9.74 26.02 -6.92
C GLY A 119 -10.61 26.28 -8.15
N VAL A 120 -10.02 26.78 -9.23
CA VAL A 120 -10.70 27.05 -10.50
C VAL A 120 -9.99 26.36 -11.66
N CYS A 121 -10.74 25.63 -12.48
CA CYS A 121 -10.21 25.06 -13.71
C CYS A 121 -9.92 26.16 -14.75
N GLU A 122 -8.67 26.23 -15.20
CA GLU A 122 -8.21 27.17 -16.20
C GLU A 122 -7.50 26.45 -17.35
N ILE A 123 -7.72 26.94 -18.58
CA ILE A 123 -6.92 26.57 -19.74
C ILE A 123 -5.85 27.65 -19.90
N VAL A 124 -4.60 27.30 -19.63
CA VAL A 124 -3.46 28.21 -19.73
C VAL A 124 -2.72 27.95 -21.04
N ASP A 125 -2.55 28.98 -21.87
CA ASP A 125 -1.77 28.89 -23.11
C ASP A 125 -0.27 28.98 -22.79
N CYS A 126 0.44 27.86 -22.95
CA CYS A 126 1.83 27.75 -22.56
C CYS A 126 2.82 28.45 -23.50
N THR A 127 2.34 29.05 -24.59
CA THR A 127 3.17 29.85 -25.50
C THR A 127 3.26 31.31 -25.09
N VAL A 128 2.36 31.76 -24.21
CA VAL A 128 2.32 33.14 -23.70
C VAL A 128 2.70 33.23 -22.22
N GLU A 129 2.47 32.16 -21.45
CA GLU A 129 2.79 32.06 -20.03
C GLU A 129 3.40 30.69 -19.70
N ALA A 130 4.20 30.60 -18.64
CA ALA A 130 4.72 29.31 -18.20
C ALA A 130 3.62 28.53 -17.46
N CYS A 131 3.58 27.21 -17.63
CA CYS A 131 2.66 26.37 -16.87
C CYS A 131 3.00 26.40 -15.37
N PRO A 132 1.98 26.38 -14.50
CA PRO A 132 2.19 26.26 -13.05
C PRO A 132 2.82 24.91 -12.66
N ASP A 133 3.41 24.85 -11.47
CA ASP A 133 4.02 23.63 -10.93
C ASP A 133 3.00 22.47 -10.93
N GLY A 134 3.45 21.26 -11.28
CA GLY A 134 2.57 20.10 -11.40
C GLY A 134 1.72 20.08 -12.69
N SER A 135 2.09 20.90 -13.69
CA SER A 135 1.54 20.83 -15.04
C SER A 135 2.61 20.92 -16.13
N TYR A 136 2.30 20.42 -17.32
CA TYR A 136 3.20 20.47 -18.48
C TYR A 136 2.53 21.13 -19.67
N CYS A 137 3.34 21.65 -20.58
CA CYS A 137 2.87 22.24 -21.83
C CYS A 137 2.69 21.15 -22.88
N ASP A 138 1.45 20.82 -23.26
CA ASP A 138 1.21 19.97 -24.42
C ASP A 138 1.49 20.78 -25.69
N LEU A 139 2.55 20.42 -26.41
CA LEU A 139 2.92 21.07 -27.66
C LEU A 139 1.93 20.80 -28.80
N GLY A 140 1.01 19.84 -28.64
CA GLY A 140 -0.07 19.56 -29.57
C GLY A 140 -1.17 20.62 -29.52
N THR A 141 -1.66 20.94 -28.32
CA THR A 141 -2.73 21.93 -28.09
C THR A 141 -2.21 23.34 -27.78
N ASN A 142 -0.97 23.46 -27.32
CA ASN A 142 -0.39 24.66 -26.68
C ASN A 142 -1.06 25.02 -25.34
N GLU A 143 -1.64 24.04 -24.66
CA GLU A 143 -2.33 24.23 -23.39
C GLU A 143 -1.57 23.51 -22.27
N CYS A 144 -1.62 24.10 -21.06
CA CYS A 144 -1.10 23.44 -19.87
C CYS A 144 -2.05 22.32 -19.45
N MET A 145 -1.50 21.12 -19.30
CA MET A 145 -2.21 19.91 -18.90
C MET A 145 -1.68 19.41 -17.56
N PRO A 146 -2.53 18.77 -16.72
CA PRO A 146 -2.10 18.10 -15.50
C PRO A 146 -0.97 17.12 -15.77
N GLY A 147 0.04 17.09 -14.90
CA GLY A 147 1.16 16.17 -14.99
C GLY A 147 2.51 16.86 -14.86
N CYS A 148 3.58 16.13 -15.10
CA CYS A 148 4.94 16.64 -14.93
C CYS A 148 5.57 17.07 -16.27
N GLY A 149 6.28 18.19 -16.27
CA GLY A 149 7.12 18.62 -17.39
C GLY A 149 8.60 18.31 -17.17
N SER A 150 8.98 18.03 -15.92
CA SER A 150 10.34 17.77 -15.48
C SER A 150 10.36 17.07 -14.11
N ASP A 151 11.50 16.52 -13.72
CA ASP A 151 11.69 15.91 -12.38
C ASP A 151 11.49 16.92 -11.25
N ALA A 152 11.62 18.23 -11.51
CA ALA A 152 11.37 19.26 -10.50
C ALA A 152 9.90 19.35 -10.09
N ASP A 153 8.99 18.85 -10.93
CA ASP A 153 7.55 18.82 -10.68
C ASP A 153 7.14 17.61 -9.82
N CYS A 154 8.07 16.71 -9.50
CA CYS A 154 7.83 15.47 -8.77
C CYS A 154 8.55 15.51 -7.41
N PRO A 155 7.83 15.71 -6.29
CA PRO A 155 8.44 15.85 -4.96
C PRO A 155 9.24 14.62 -4.49
N ASP A 156 8.79 13.42 -4.90
CA ASP A 156 9.30 12.14 -4.41
C ASP A 156 9.82 11.23 -5.53
N GLY A 157 10.13 11.77 -6.72
CA GLY A 157 10.58 10.93 -7.82
C GLY A 157 10.92 11.68 -9.11
N SER A 158 10.80 10.98 -10.22
CA SER A 158 11.11 11.46 -11.56
C SER A 158 9.86 11.60 -12.42
N CYS A 159 9.96 12.44 -13.44
CA CYS A 159 8.90 12.66 -14.41
C CYS A 159 9.08 11.73 -15.62
N ASP A 160 8.07 10.93 -15.94
CA ASP A 160 8.01 10.28 -17.24
C ASP A 160 7.49 11.27 -18.29
N LEU A 161 8.37 11.76 -19.15
CA LEU A 161 8.02 12.70 -20.22
C LEU A 161 7.15 12.09 -21.34
N GLY A 162 7.01 10.76 -21.38
CA GLY A 162 6.13 10.08 -22.34
C GLY A 162 4.67 10.06 -21.91
N SER A 163 4.42 9.85 -20.61
CA SER A 163 3.10 9.78 -19.99
C SER A 163 2.71 11.04 -19.21
N HIS A 164 3.68 11.90 -18.91
CA HIS A 164 3.57 13.08 -18.04
C HIS A 164 3.13 12.75 -16.61
N THR A 165 3.46 11.56 -16.10
CA THR A 165 3.17 11.16 -14.71
C THR A 165 4.43 11.16 -13.84
N CYS A 166 4.30 11.60 -12.60
CA CYS A 166 5.34 11.43 -11.58
C CYS A 166 5.35 10.00 -11.04
N GLY A 167 6.55 9.47 -10.81
CA GLY A 167 6.74 8.22 -10.07
C GLY A 167 8.20 7.95 -9.80
N LEU A 168 8.56 6.71 -9.44
CA LEU A 168 9.93 6.37 -9.08
C LEU A 168 10.82 6.22 -10.33
N GLY A 169 11.88 7.01 -10.41
CA GLY A 169 12.85 6.97 -11.52
C GLY A 169 14.24 6.50 -11.08
N ALA A 170 15.24 6.74 -11.91
CA ALA A 170 16.58 6.17 -11.73
C ALA A 170 17.18 6.42 -10.33
N GLY A 171 17.41 5.35 -9.58
CA GLY A 171 18.05 5.40 -8.26
C GLY A 171 17.09 5.58 -7.09
N ASP A 172 15.79 5.78 -7.34
CA ASP A 172 14.77 5.80 -6.30
C ASP A 172 14.54 4.39 -5.76
N ALA A 173 14.29 4.28 -4.46
CA ALA A 173 14.02 3.00 -3.81
C ALA A 173 12.64 2.49 -4.23
N CYS A 174 12.55 1.22 -4.59
CA CYS A 174 11.36 0.61 -5.16
C CYS A 174 10.96 -0.68 -4.44
N ASP A 175 9.69 -1.07 -4.56
CA ASP A 175 9.20 -2.35 -4.08
C ASP A 175 9.18 -3.37 -5.23
N VAL A 176 9.94 -4.46 -5.03
CA VAL A 176 10.07 -5.55 -5.99
C VAL A 176 8.73 -6.25 -6.29
N TYR A 177 7.77 -6.23 -5.38
CA TYR A 177 6.45 -6.85 -5.59
C TYR A 177 5.49 -5.96 -6.36
N THR A 178 5.58 -4.64 -6.22
CA THR A 178 4.67 -3.70 -6.90
C THR A 178 5.23 -3.22 -8.23
N GLN A 179 6.55 -3.30 -8.43
CA GLN A 179 7.24 -2.79 -9.63
C GLN A 179 6.86 -1.32 -9.90
N ASP A 180 6.91 -0.51 -8.85
CA ASP A 180 6.45 0.90 -8.78
C ASP A 180 7.34 1.93 -9.51
N CYS A 181 8.26 1.48 -10.35
CA CYS A 181 9.05 2.35 -11.21
C CYS A 181 8.24 2.86 -12.40
N ILE A 182 8.49 4.09 -12.85
CA ILE A 182 7.87 4.65 -14.06
C ILE A 182 8.33 3.91 -15.32
N ASP A 183 7.58 4.12 -16.41
CA ASP A 183 7.90 3.51 -17.71
C ASP A 183 9.34 3.81 -18.16
N GLY A 184 9.99 2.78 -18.69
CA GLY A 184 11.41 2.84 -19.07
C GLY A 184 12.38 2.52 -17.92
N PHE A 185 11.87 2.25 -16.72
CA PHE A 185 12.64 1.76 -15.58
C PHE A 185 12.10 0.41 -15.08
N LYS A 186 12.92 -0.29 -14.29
CA LYS A 186 12.52 -1.49 -13.56
C LYS A 186 13.07 -1.51 -12.15
N CYS A 187 12.36 -2.16 -11.24
CA CYS A 187 12.82 -2.33 -9.88
C CYS A 187 13.86 -3.44 -9.81
N ASN A 188 15.14 -3.06 -9.62
CA ASN A 188 16.26 -3.98 -9.63
C ASN A 188 16.57 -4.46 -8.21
N ALA A 189 16.19 -5.70 -7.94
CA ALA A 189 16.39 -6.37 -6.66
C ALA A 189 17.85 -6.84 -6.42
N SER A 190 18.77 -6.56 -7.34
CA SER A 190 20.21 -6.78 -7.11
C SER A 190 20.81 -5.76 -6.13
N TYR A 191 20.09 -4.68 -5.85
CA TYR A 191 20.44 -3.66 -4.86
C TYR A 191 19.72 -3.90 -3.54
N ASP A 192 20.33 -3.48 -2.43
CA ASP A 192 19.77 -3.54 -1.08
C ASP A 192 19.86 -2.14 -0.43
N PRO A 193 18.74 -1.37 -0.35
CA PRO A 193 17.39 -1.73 -0.82
C PRO A 193 17.29 -1.75 -2.36
N PRO A 194 16.26 -2.41 -2.94
CA PRO A 194 16.00 -2.38 -4.39
C PRO A 194 15.82 -0.94 -4.90
N ILE A 195 16.31 -0.67 -6.11
CA ILE A 195 16.19 0.65 -6.74
C ILE A 195 15.72 0.55 -8.19
N CYS A 196 15.07 1.60 -8.67
CA CYS A 196 14.70 1.74 -10.06
C CYS A 196 15.94 1.95 -10.93
N THR A 197 16.08 1.11 -11.96
CA THR A 197 17.19 1.17 -12.93
C THR A 197 16.66 1.28 -14.35
N GLN A 198 17.42 1.91 -15.23
CA GLN A 198 17.00 2.10 -16.62
C GLN A 198 16.85 0.75 -17.33
N LEU A 199 15.71 0.56 -18.01
CA LEU A 199 15.56 -0.56 -18.93
C LEU A 199 16.47 -0.38 -20.15
N PRO A 200 17.03 -1.47 -20.69
CA PRO A 200 17.77 -1.40 -21.94
C PRO A 200 16.83 -0.97 -23.09
N PRO A 201 17.35 -0.38 -24.19
CA PRO A 201 16.53 0.11 -25.30
C PRO A 201 15.64 -0.95 -25.99
N ALA A 202 15.97 -2.23 -25.84
CA ALA A 202 15.23 -3.35 -26.39
C ALA A 202 15.18 -4.49 -25.36
N PRO A 203 14.34 -4.37 -24.33
CA PRO A 203 14.31 -5.32 -23.23
C PRO A 203 13.76 -6.69 -23.66
N LYS A 204 14.33 -7.74 -23.09
CA LYS A 204 13.97 -9.15 -23.33
C LYS A 204 12.69 -9.51 -22.59
N GLN A 205 11.77 -10.14 -23.31
CA GLN A 205 10.50 -10.60 -22.75
C GLN A 205 10.71 -11.82 -21.84
N VAL A 206 9.73 -12.11 -20.98
CA VAL A 206 9.70 -13.32 -20.17
C VAL A 206 9.91 -14.57 -21.03
N GLY A 207 10.73 -15.51 -20.55
CA GLY A 207 11.14 -16.74 -21.23
C GLY A 207 12.24 -16.56 -22.30
N GLN A 208 12.68 -15.34 -22.60
CA GLN A 208 13.80 -15.10 -23.51
C GLN A 208 15.15 -15.21 -22.79
N PRO A 209 16.22 -15.60 -23.52
CA PRO A 209 17.56 -15.55 -22.96
C PRO A 209 18.00 -14.11 -22.71
N CYS A 210 18.69 -13.91 -21.60
CA CYS A 210 19.15 -12.61 -21.10
C CYS A 210 20.62 -12.65 -20.67
N GLU A 211 21.23 -11.47 -20.56
CA GLU A 211 22.61 -11.31 -20.11
C GLU A 211 22.67 -11.02 -18.61
N LEU A 212 23.29 -11.91 -17.83
CA LEU A 212 23.31 -11.83 -16.36
C LEU A 212 24.00 -10.58 -15.80
N ALA A 213 24.92 -9.99 -16.56
CA ALA A 213 25.66 -8.82 -16.11
C ALA A 213 24.86 -7.52 -16.24
N GLU A 214 23.93 -7.47 -17.19
CA GLU A 214 23.14 -6.27 -17.49
C GLU A 214 21.68 -6.41 -17.05
N ASP A 215 21.21 -7.64 -16.83
CA ASP A 215 19.80 -7.99 -16.60
C ASP A 215 18.94 -7.25 -17.64
N ASP A 216 19.02 -7.68 -18.90
CA ASP A 216 18.36 -7.00 -20.02
C ASP A 216 16.87 -7.34 -20.18
N CYS A 217 16.26 -7.92 -19.13
CA CYS A 217 14.83 -8.24 -19.07
C CYS A 217 13.93 -7.01 -18.96
N VAL A 218 12.68 -7.16 -19.40
CA VAL A 218 11.59 -6.19 -19.22
C VAL A 218 11.31 -5.88 -17.75
N GLY A 219 10.60 -4.76 -17.51
CA GLY A 219 10.05 -4.47 -16.18
C GLY A 219 9.17 -5.61 -15.67
N GLY A 220 9.25 -5.91 -14.38
CA GLY A 220 8.59 -7.08 -13.79
C GLY A 220 9.24 -8.42 -14.11
N ALA A 221 10.41 -8.46 -14.74
CA ALA A 221 11.17 -9.69 -14.97
C ALA A 221 12.64 -9.53 -14.54
N TYR A 222 13.25 -10.66 -14.17
CA TYR A 222 14.63 -10.72 -13.72
C TYR A 222 15.40 -11.83 -14.44
N CYS A 223 16.66 -11.55 -14.78
CA CYS A 223 17.52 -12.51 -15.46
C CYS A 223 18.07 -13.57 -14.49
N MET A 224 17.55 -14.80 -14.58
CA MET A 224 18.00 -15.92 -13.74
C MET A 224 18.98 -16.82 -14.50
N TYR A 225 20.08 -17.24 -13.86
CA TYR A 225 21.08 -18.12 -14.45
C TYR A 225 20.48 -19.43 -15.01
N SER A 226 20.85 -19.79 -16.25
CA SER A 226 20.31 -20.97 -16.95
C SER A 226 21.35 -22.02 -17.33
N GLY A 227 22.51 -22.06 -16.66
CA GLY A 227 23.53 -23.11 -16.87
C GLY A 227 24.68 -22.76 -17.83
N ASP A 228 24.58 -21.67 -18.60
CA ASP A 228 25.64 -21.20 -19.50
C ASP A 228 26.34 -19.96 -18.90
N PRO A 229 27.68 -19.88 -18.89
CA PRO A 229 28.40 -18.70 -18.41
C PRO A 229 27.92 -17.40 -19.08
N ASN A 230 27.34 -16.51 -18.25
CA ASN A 230 26.83 -15.18 -18.58
C ASN A 230 25.47 -15.13 -19.28
N VAL A 231 24.77 -16.27 -19.43
CA VAL A 231 23.42 -16.31 -20.00
C VAL A 231 22.42 -16.79 -18.95
N GLY A 232 21.30 -16.09 -18.88
CA GLY A 232 20.15 -16.47 -18.08
C GLY A 232 18.87 -16.55 -18.92
N THR A 233 17.75 -16.73 -18.24
CA THR A 233 16.40 -16.61 -18.79
C THR A 233 15.63 -15.55 -18.00
N CYS A 234 14.83 -14.73 -18.69
CA CYS A 234 13.98 -13.75 -18.03
C CYS A 234 12.79 -14.44 -17.37
N ASN A 235 12.73 -14.38 -16.05
CA ASN A 235 11.64 -14.94 -15.26
C ASN A 235 10.80 -13.81 -14.65
N PRO A 236 9.47 -13.96 -14.55
CA PRO A 236 8.62 -12.94 -13.94
C PRO A 236 8.96 -12.80 -12.45
N VAL A 237 8.97 -11.58 -11.95
CA VAL A 237 9.06 -11.27 -10.53
C VAL A 237 7.68 -11.44 -9.89
N CYS A 238 7.63 -11.95 -8.66
CA CYS A 238 6.37 -12.09 -7.97
C CYS A 238 5.69 -10.73 -7.73
N GLY A 239 4.39 -10.67 -8.00
CA GLY A 239 3.56 -9.52 -7.66
C GLY A 239 3.02 -9.55 -6.23
N GLY A 240 2.23 -8.55 -5.86
CA GLY A 240 1.45 -8.53 -4.63
C GLY A 240 2.26 -8.00 -3.44
N SER A 241 2.56 -8.87 -2.47
CA SER A 241 3.39 -8.51 -1.30
C SER A 241 4.13 -9.74 -0.77
N GLU A 242 5.15 -9.54 0.06
CA GLU A 242 5.86 -10.64 0.72
C GLU A 242 4.92 -11.58 1.52
N ALA A 243 3.88 -11.03 2.15
CA ALA A 243 2.92 -11.79 2.93
C ALA A 243 1.88 -12.54 2.07
N ASN A 244 1.63 -12.07 0.85
CA ASN A 244 0.67 -12.64 -0.07
C ASN A 244 1.17 -12.45 -1.51
N PRO A 245 2.19 -13.22 -1.93
CA PRO A 245 2.77 -13.08 -3.26
C PRO A 245 1.83 -13.65 -4.31
N THR A 246 1.83 -13.04 -5.49
CA THR A 246 0.94 -13.42 -6.59
C THR A 246 1.73 -13.63 -7.88
N CYS A 247 1.31 -14.61 -8.67
CA CYS A 247 1.79 -14.87 -10.03
C CYS A 247 0.59 -15.13 -10.95
N ASP A 248 0.85 -15.28 -12.25
CA ASP A 248 -0.20 -15.59 -13.21
C ASP A 248 -0.82 -16.98 -12.95
N LEU A 249 -1.99 -17.21 -13.54
CA LEU A 249 -2.73 -18.46 -13.33
C LEU A 249 -1.92 -19.68 -13.81
N GLY A 250 -1.66 -20.61 -12.90
CA GLY A 250 -0.84 -21.80 -13.18
C GLY A 250 0.63 -21.63 -12.81
N GLU A 251 1.00 -20.50 -12.22
CA GLU A 251 2.32 -20.26 -11.66
C GLU A 251 2.25 -20.18 -10.12
N PHE A 252 3.40 -20.35 -9.48
CA PHE A 252 3.58 -20.06 -8.06
C PHE A 252 4.78 -19.15 -7.86
N CYS A 253 4.74 -18.36 -6.79
CA CYS A 253 5.85 -17.52 -6.39
C CYS A 253 6.84 -18.34 -5.56
N ALA A 254 8.05 -18.54 -6.08
CA ALA A 254 9.15 -19.03 -5.29
C ALA A 254 9.83 -17.86 -4.57
N MET A 255 9.97 -17.96 -3.26
CA MET A 255 10.64 -16.97 -2.41
C MET A 255 12.17 -17.05 -2.55
N THR A 256 12.65 -16.91 -3.78
CA THR A 256 14.07 -16.79 -4.12
C THR A 256 14.56 -15.35 -3.84
N ALA A 257 15.85 -15.09 -4.06
CA ALA A 257 16.41 -13.74 -3.99
C ALA A 257 16.90 -13.32 -5.39
N PRO A 258 16.07 -12.60 -6.20
CA PRO A 258 14.74 -12.05 -5.91
C PRO A 258 13.58 -13.07 -6.01
N PRO A 259 12.36 -12.75 -5.52
CA PRO A 259 11.21 -13.66 -5.61
C PRO A 259 10.69 -13.76 -7.05
N LEU A 260 10.60 -14.99 -7.58
CA LEU A 260 10.28 -15.24 -8.99
C LEU A 260 9.09 -16.18 -9.15
N CYS A 261 8.31 -15.94 -10.21
CA CYS A 261 7.21 -16.79 -10.62
C CYS A 261 7.72 -17.94 -11.49
N PHE A 262 7.21 -19.14 -11.22
CA PHE A 262 7.51 -20.35 -11.98
C PHE A 262 6.22 -21.06 -12.35
N ALA A 263 6.13 -21.55 -13.59
CA ALA A 263 5.04 -22.40 -14.03
C ALA A 263 5.01 -23.67 -13.17
N GLN A 264 3.86 -23.95 -12.56
CA GLN A 264 3.65 -25.17 -11.79
C GLN A 264 3.63 -26.37 -12.73
N CYS A 265 4.23 -27.48 -12.29
CA CYS A 265 4.30 -28.71 -13.08
C CYS A 265 4.01 -29.95 -12.24
N ASP A 266 3.61 -31.02 -12.92
CA ASP A 266 3.49 -32.35 -12.32
C ASP A 266 4.79 -33.15 -12.55
N PRO A 267 5.55 -33.50 -11.50
CA PRO A 267 6.83 -34.20 -11.64
C PRO A 267 6.70 -35.60 -12.26
N LEU A 268 5.50 -36.19 -12.29
CA LEU A 268 5.25 -37.49 -12.92
C LEU A 268 4.84 -37.36 -14.38
N ALA A 269 4.26 -36.23 -14.78
CA ALA A 269 3.80 -35.99 -16.14
C ALA A 269 4.81 -35.22 -16.99
N ASP A 270 5.70 -34.45 -16.34
CA ASP A 270 6.72 -33.58 -16.94
C ASP A 270 6.14 -32.70 -18.06
N ASP A 271 5.20 -31.84 -17.68
CA ASP A 271 4.43 -30.97 -18.55
C ASP A 271 5.11 -29.62 -18.86
N CYS A 272 6.42 -29.52 -18.57
CA CYS A 272 7.25 -28.36 -18.86
C CYS A 272 7.60 -28.19 -20.35
N ALA A 273 8.07 -26.99 -20.73
CA ALA A 273 8.42 -26.72 -22.12
C ALA A 273 9.68 -27.51 -22.57
N PHE A 274 9.87 -27.62 -23.89
CA PHE A 274 11.04 -28.29 -24.45
C PHE A 274 12.33 -27.56 -24.04
N SER A 275 13.18 -28.22 -23.23
CA SER A 275 14.39 -27.71 -22.54
C SER A 275 14.20 -27.22 -21.10
N GLU A 276 13.07 -27.54 -20.48
CA GLU A 276 12.81 -27.34 -19.05
C GLU A 276 12.54 -28.69 -18.39
N GLY A 277 12.76 -28.77 -17.07
CA GLY A 277 12.41 -29.92 -16.25
C GLY A 277 11.59 -29.50 -15.04
N CYS A 278 10.75 -30.42 -14.57
CA CYS A 278 9.87 -30.18 -13.42
C CYS A 278 10.58 -30.46 -12.08
N TYR A 279 10.86 -29.41 -11.31
CA TYR A 279 11.67 -29.52 -10.09
C TYR A 279 11.05 -28.88 -8.86
N GLY A 280 11.27 -29.52 -7.70
CA GLY A 280 10.90 -28.97 -6.41
C GLY A 280 11.74 -27.73 -6.08
N LEU A 281 11.10 -26.57 -6.06
CA LEU A 281 11.73 -25.26 -5.89
C LEU A 281 11.65 -24.72 -4.46
N THR A 282 10.70 -25.21 -3.65
CA THR A 282 10.48 -24.72 -2.29
C THR A 282 10.69 -25.83 -1.26
N ALA A 283 10.88 -25.45 0.01
CA ALA A 283 10.97 -26.41 1.12
C ALA A 283 9.67 -27.23 1.30
N ASN A 284 8.56 -26.76 0.75
CA ASN A 284 7.27 -27.45 0.72
C ASN A 284 7.10 -28.32 -0.55
N MET A 285 8.14 -28.42 -1.38
CA MET A 285 8.18 -29.21 -2.61
C MET A 285 7.13 -28.77 -3.64
N GLU A 286 6.93 -27.46 -3.80
CA GLU A 286 6.23 -26.94 -4.98
C GLU A 286 7.11 -27.16 -6.20
N PHE A 287 6.56 -27.86 -7.19
CA PHE A 287 7.26 -28.21 -8.41
C PHE A 287 7.03 -27.12 -9.45
N GLY A 288 8.12 -26.59 -9.99
CA GLY A 288 8.08 -25.64 -11.09
C GLY A 288 9.03 -26.00 -12.22
N CYS A 289 8.70 -25.51 -13.41
CA CYS A 289 9.52 -25.67 -14.59
C CYS A 289 10.76 -24.78 -14.50
N ILE A 290 11.95 -25.40 -14.56
CA ILE A 290 13.23 -24.69 -14.61
C ILE A 290 13.96 -25.10 -15.89
N PRO A 291 14.61 -24.16 -16.59
CA PRO A 291 15.52 -24.50 -17.68
C PRO A 291 16.60 -25.50 -17.25
N THR A 292 16.83 -26.53 -18.07
CA THR A 292 17.85 -27.57 -17.80
C THR A 292 18.93 -27.53 -18.85
N SER A 293 20.18 -27.66 -18.41
CA SER A 293 21.33 -27.76 -19.31
C SER A 293 21.90 -29.19 -19.38
N VAL A 294 21.48 -30.06 -18.46
CA VAL A 294 21.95 -31.44 -18.33
C VAL A 294 20.77 -32.32 -17.94
N ASN A 295 20.59 -33.46 -18.62
CA ASN A 295 19.69 -34.53 -18.18
C ASN A 295 20.53 -35.62 -17.51
N LEU A 296 20.58 -35.60 -16.17
CA LEU A 296 21.31 -36.58 -15.38
C LEU A 296 20.51 -37.88 -15.26
N GLY A 297 21.13 -39.00 -15.66
CA GLY A 297 20.52 -40.31 -15.60
C GLY A 297 20.44 -40.87 -14.17
N LEU A 298 19.73 -42.00 -14.03
CA LEU A 298 19.58 -42.70 -12.75
C LEU A 298 20.93 -42.98 -12.07
N GLY A 299 21.07 -42.55 -10.81
CA GLY A 299 22.27 -42.72 -10.00
C GLY A 299 23.37 -41.68 -10.25
N GLU A 300 23.18 -40.74 -11.16
CA GLU A 300 24.11 -39.62 -11.36
C GLU A 300 23.95 -38.55 -10.29
N SER A 301 25.03 -37.81 -10.00
CA SER A 301 25.09 -36.85 -8.90
C SER A 301 24.43 -35.52 -9.28
N CYS A 302 23.32 -35.18 -8.63
CA CYS A 302 22.49 -33.99 -8.85
C CYS A 302 22.69 -32.92 -7.76
N ALA A 303 23.91 -32.76 -7.26
CA ALA A 303 24.18 -31.84 -6.16
C ALA A 303 23.82 -30.39 -6.54
N TYR A 304 22.90 -29.79 -5.77
CA TYR A 304 22.42 -28.39 -5.77
C TYR A 304 21.17 -28.06 -6.60
N LEU A 305 21.00 -28.63 -7.78
CA LEU A 305 19.79 -28.51 -8.59
C LEU A 305 19.37 -29.92 -9.01
N ASN A 306 18.08 -30.21 -9.01
CA ASN A 306 17.57 -31.52 -9.38
C ASN A 306 17.71 -31.76 -10.89
N ASP A 307 18.90 -31.68 -11.49
CA ASP A 307 19.11 -31.79 -12.95
C ASP A 307 18.88 -33.22 -13.52
N CYS A 308 18.09 -34.03 -12.82
CA CYS A 308 17.75 -35.38 -13.20
C CYS A 308 16.83 -35.39 -14.42
N GLU A 309 16.98 -36.42 -15.25
CA GLU A 309 16.10 -36.70 -16.39
C GLU A 309 14.65 -36.83 -15.92
N SER A 310 13.71 -36.44 -16.78
CA SER A 310 12.27 -36.54 -16.57
C SER A 310 11.85 -37.85 -15.90
N GLY A 311 11.06 -37.75 -14.83
CA GLY A 311 10.61 -38.90 -14.03
C GLY A 311 11.59 -39.36 -12.95
N LEU A 312 12.71 -38.66 -12.76
CA LEU A 312 13.65 -38.85 -11.66
C LEU A 312 13.69 -37.60 -10.77
N GLY A 313 14.04 -37.78 -9.49
CA GLY A 313 14.29 -36.68 -8.58
C GLY A 313 15.58 -36.87 -7.79
N CYS A 314 16.16 -35.75 -7.37
CA CYS A 314 17.39 -35.73 -6.60
C CYS A 314 17.09 -36.11 -5.16
N ASN A 315 17.49 -37.33 -4.78
CA ASN A 315 17.23 -37.81 -3.42
C ASN A 315 18.18 -37.17 -2.40
N THR A 316 17.96 -37.46 -1.12
CA THR A 316 18.77 -36.91 -0.01
C THR A 316 20.24 -37.32 -0.05
N ASN A 317 20.61 -38.33 -0.85
CA ASN A 317 22.00 -38.73 -1.06
C ASN A 317 22.67 -37.92 -2.20
N GLY A 318 21.96 -36.97 -2.80
CA GLY A 318 22.45 -36.12 -3.89
C GLY A 318 22.58 -36.88 -5.22
N VAL A 319 21.77 -37.92 -5.43
CA VAL A 319 21.75 -38.70 -6.68
C VAL A 319 20.34 -38.79 -7.26
N CYS A 320 20.27 -38.85 -8.58
CA CYS A 320 19.02 -39.03 -9.30
C CYS A 320 18.42 -40.40 -9.01
N ALA A 321 17.17 -40.41 -8.54
CA ALA A 321 16.45 -41.60 -8.16
C ALA A 321 15.01 -41.58 -8.68
N GLU A 322 14.40 -42.76 -8.81
CA GLU A 322 13.01 -42.88 -9.23
C GLU A 322 12.05 -42.37 -8.14
N PHE A 323 10.97 -41.73 -8.56
CA PHE A 323 9.83 -41.47 -7.68
C PHE A 323 9.17 -42.79 -7.27
N CYS A 324 8.67 -42.83 -6.04
CA CYS A 324 8.01 -44.00 -5.48
C CYS A 324 6.73 -43.60 -4.75
N ALA A 325 5.75 -44.50 -4.74
CA ALA A 325 4.55 -44.32 -3.93
C ALA A 325 4.82 -44.84 -2.51
N VAL A 326 4.58 -44.01 -1.50
CA VAL A 326 4.86 -44.33 -0.08
C VAL A 326 3.96 -45.44 0.43
N ASP A 327 2.72 -45.51 -0.08
CA ASP A 327 1.75 -46.55 0.23
C ASP A 327 2.03 -47.88 -0.50
N ASN A 328 2.80 -47.84 -1.58
CA ASN A 328 3.22 -49.02 -2.33
C ASN A 328 4.63 -48.87 -2.93
N PRO A 329 5.68 -48.91 -2.09
CA PRO A 329 7.04 -48.69 -2.55
C PRO A 329 7.55 -49.86 -3.41
N PRO A 330 8.41 -49.60 -4.41
CA PRO A 330 9.12 -50.65 -5.15
C PRO A 330 9.88 -51.58 -4.21
N VAL A 331 9.96 -52.86 -4.57
CA VAL A 331 10.55 -53.92 -3.71
C VAL A 331 12.06 -53.70 -3.46
N ASP A 332 12.72 -53.00 -4.37
CA ASP A 332 14.17 -52.76 -4.36
C ASP A 332 14.54 -51.33 -3.95
N CYS A 333 13.62 -50.57 -3.36
CA CYS A 333 13.92 -49.21 -2.92
C CYS A 333 13.29 -48.85 -1.57
N THR A 334 14.02 -48.07 -0.77
CA THR A 334 13.43 -47.45 0.41
C THR A 334 12.81 -46.14 -0.03
N CYS A 335 11.48 -46.08 -0.04
CA CYS A 335 10.78 -44.86 -0.43
C CYS A 335 10.76 -43.86 0.73
N VAL A 336 11.51 -42.77 0.58
CA VAL A 336 11.48 -41.68 1.54
C VAL A 336 10.40 -40.70 1.09
N GLU A 337 9.33 -40.61 1.88
CA GLU A 337 8.20 -39.72 1.62
C GLU A 337 8.66 -38.27 1.47
N LEU A 338 8.16 -37.64 0.40
CA LEU A 338 8.42 -36.26 0.05
C LEU A 338 7.14 -35.44 0.24
N PHE A 339 6.06 -35.81 -0.45
CA PHE A 339 4.80 -35.07 -0.42
C PHE A 339 3.62 -35.94 -0.88
N ASN A 340 2.46 -35.81 -0.20
CA ASN A 340 1.19 -36.45 -0.58
C ASN A 340 1.29 -37.93 -0.98
N GLY A 341 2.06 -38.73 -0.24
CA GLY A 341 2.23 -40.15 -0.53
C GLY A 341 3.15 -40.47 -1.71
N ILE A 342 3.85 -39.48 -2.27
CA ILE A 342 4.94 -39.64 -3.24
C ILE A 342 6.27 -39.40 -2.50
N GLY A 343 7.26 -40.23 -2.80
CA GLY A 343 8.61 -40.17 -2.24
C GLY A 343 9.69 -40.36 -3.30
N LEU A 344 10.95 -40.37 -2.88
CA LEU A 344 12.09 -40.77 -3.71
C LEU A 344 12.74 -42.04 -3.17
N CYS A 345 13.17 -42.90 -4.10
CA CYS A 345 13.95 -44.06 -3.75
C CYS A 345 15.35 -43.65 -3.23
N THR A 346 15.73 -44.21 -2.07
CA THR A 346 17.07 -44.06 -1.47
C THR A 346 17.80 -45.38 -1.34
#